data_AF-A0AAW0FII3-F1
#
_entry.id   AF-A0AAW0FII3-F1
#
_cell.length_a   1.000
_cell.length_b   1.000
_cell.length_c   1.000
_cell.angle_alpha   90.00
_cell.angle_beta   90.00
_cell.angle_gamma   90.00
#
_symmetry.space_group_name_H-M   'P 1'
#
loop_
_entity.id
_entity.type
_entity.pdbx_description
1 polymer ?
#
loop_
_entity_poly.entity_id
_entity_poly.type
_entity_poly.pdbx_seq_one_letter_code
_entity_poly.pdbx_strand_id
1 'polypeptide(L)'
;MIITKEFVSQNTPLSPIEINASYSILTHLKKHDRSGKNWFAFYNCGQQSGASQPHKHIQFMTLPNGYTPPVDSIANSSPAFIPSAKQEPLQDSSLPFAHYVARLPDDINDLNEDDLTMYFSSLLQRALTTLKQNGHNHISYNFCLTTKYMMVVPRASGYYKDLLGVNSCGVMGLFLCKNQELVDLVKHDGPETVLASVGLPNTSGEPTDEYHY
;
A
#
# COMPACT_ATOMS: atom_id res chain seq x y z
N MET A 1 -10.59 -6.83 11.24
CA MET A 1 -9.75 -7.66 10.35
C MET A 1 -10.66 -8.64 9.63
N ILE A 2 -10.38 -8.92 8.36
CA ILE A 2 -11.01 -9.99 7.58
C ILE A 2 -9.99 -11.12 7.44
N ILE A 3 -10.42 -12.36 7.59
CA ILE A 3 -9.58 -13.55 7.44
C ILE A 3 -10.31 -14.52 6.52
N THR A 4 -9.59 -15.25 5.66
CA THR A 4 -10.21 -16.32 4.86
C THR A 4 -10.69 -17.46 5.77
N LYS A 5 -11.87 -18.01 5.52
CA LYS A 5 -12.41 -19.11 6.35
C LYS A 5 -11.48 -20.31 6.38
N GLU A 6 -11.05 -20.74 5.20
CA GLU A 6 -10.03 -21.77 5.05
C GLU A 6 -8.63 -21.15 5.01
N PHE A 7 -7.62 -21.96 5.30
CA PHE A 7 -6.23 -21.51 5.20
C PHE A 7 -5.89 -21.15 3.76
N VAL A 8 -5.58 -19.88 3.54
CA VAL A 8 -4.95 -19.36 2.33
C VAL A 8 -3.65 -18.68 2.76
N SER A 9 -2.58 -18.84 1.98
CA SER A 9 -1.29 -18.23 2.31
C SER A 9 -1.33 -16.70 2.17
N GLN A 10 -0.71 -16.01 3.12
CA GLN A 10 -0.43 -14.56 3.10
C GLN A 10 0.53 -14.15 1.96
N ASN A 11 1.12 -15.11 1.25
CA ASN A 11 1.97 -14.86 0.08
C ASN A 11 1.17 -14.78 -1.24
N THR A 12 -0.16 -14.89 -1.18
CA THR A 12 -1.01 -14.84 -2.38
C THR A 12 -1.60 -13.45 -2.58
N PRO A 13 -1.65 -12.93 -3.82
CA PRO A 13 -2.29 -11.66 -4.10
C PRO A 13 -3.75 -11.61 -3.65
N LEU A 14 -4.27 -10.40 -3.42
CA LEU A 14 -5.70 -10.21 -3.15
C LEU A 14 -6.53 -10.61 -4.38
N SER A 15 -7.59 -11.36 -4.12
CA SER A 15 -8.60 -11.72 -5.11
C SER A 15 -9.64 -10.61 -5.26
N PRO A 16 -10.43 -10.60 -6.36
CA PRO A 16 -11.50 -9.63 -6.57
C PRO A 16 -12.47 -9.54 -5.38
N ILE A 17 -12.87 -10.69 -4.83
CA ILE A 17 -13.81 -10.72 -3.69
C ILE A 17 -13.22 -10.09 -2.43
N GLU A 18 -11.92 -10.26 -2.18
CA GLU A 18 -11.24 -9.68 -1.03
C GLU A 18 -11.08 -8.16 -1.14
N ILE A 19 -10.81 -7.66 -2.35
CA ILE A 19 -10.71 -6.22 -2.64
C ILE A 19 -12.08 -5.57 -2.45
N ASN A 20 -13.13 -6.15 -3.07
CA ASN A 20 -14.49 -5.67 -2.98
C ASN A 20 -15.05 -5.70 -1.56
N ALA A 21 -14.82 -6.79 -0.82
CA ALA A 21 -15.20 -6.87 0.59
C ALA A 21 -14.48 -5.81 1.44
N SER A 22 -13.19 -5.58 1.18
CA SER A 22 -12.41 -4.57 1.92
C SER A 22 -12.91 -3.16 1.66
N TYR A 23 -13.20 -2.83 0.40
CA TYR A 23 -13.76 -1.54 0.03
C TYR A 23 -15.15 -1.33 0.64
N SER A 24 -16.03 -2.34 0.54
CA SER A 24 -17.37 -2.31 1.14
C SER A 24 -17.35 -2.09 2.66
N ILE A 25 -16.39 -2.72 3.36
CA ILE A 25 -16.22 -2.49 4.80
C ILE A 25 -15.72 -1.07 5.08
N LEU A 26 -14.77 -0.54 4.30
CA LEU A 26 -14.29 0.83 4.47
C LEU A 26 -15.37 1.88 4.25
N THR A 27 -16.20 1.71 3.22
CA THR A 27 -17.29 2.65 2.91
C THR A 27 -18.35 2.60 4.01
N HIS A 28 -18.66 1.41 4.54
CA HIS A 28 -19.53 1.25 5.70
C HIS A 28 -18.95 1.92 6.96
N LEU A 29 -17.67 1.67 7.27
CA LEU A 29 -16.99 2.27 8.42
C LEU A 29 -17.01 3.80 8.32
N LYS A 30 -16.66 4.37 7.15
CA LYS A 30 -16.71 5.82 6.92
C LYS A 30 -18.11 6.40 7.10
N LYS A 31 -19.15 5.70 6.60
CA LYS A 31 -20.55 6.16 6.70
C LYS A 31 -21.06 6.17 8.14
N HIS A 32 -20.63 5.20 8.96
CA HIS A 32 -21.15 4.99 10.31
C HIS A 32 -20.26 5.57 11.43
N ASP A 33 -19.03 5.96 11.12
CA ASP A 33 -18.13 6.59 12.08
C ASP A 33 -18.46 8.07 12.30
N ARG A 34 -19.17 8.34 13.41
CA ARG A 34 -19.55 9.69 13.83
C ARG A 34 -18.37 10.52 14.35
N SER A 35 -17.21 9.91 14.60
CA SER A 35 -16.02 10.62 15.07
C SER A 35 -15.22 11.28 13.95
N GLY A 36 -15.60 11.06 12.68
CA GLY A 36 -14.95 11.66 11.52
C GLY A 36 -13.54 11.12 11.25
N LYS A 37 -13.20 9.94 11.80
CA LYS A 37 -11.88 9.35 11.58
C LYS A 37 -11.73 8.84 10.16
N ASN A 38 -10.50 8.94 9.65
CA ASN A 38 -10.13 8.41 8.36
C ASN A 38 -9.74 6.93 8.50
N TRP A 39 -10.54 6.05 7.91
CA TRP A 39 -10.27 4.62 7.88
C TRP A 39 -9.42 4.22 6.67
N PHE A 40 -8.53 3.27 6.88
CA PHE A 40 -7.82 2.58 5.80
C PHE A 40 -7.72 1.09 6.09
N ALA A 41 -7.75 0.30 5.02
CA ALA A 41 -7.45 -1.12 5.03
C ALA A 41 -6.03 -1.33 4.55
N PHE A 42 -5.40 -2.41 5.00
CA PHE A 42 -4.08 -2.77 4.54
C PHE A 42 -3.83 -4.28 4.51
N TYR A 43 -2.92 -4.67 3.62
CA TYR A 43 -2.53 -6.04 3.38
C TYR A 43 -1.02 -6.14 3.18
N ASN A 44 -0.38 -7.05 3.94
CA ASN A 44 1.06 -7.32 3.85
C ASN A 44 1.25 -8.64 3.10
N CYS A 45 1.58 -8.59 1.82
CA CYS A 45 1.73 -9.79 0.98
C CYS A 45 3.19 -10.22 0.89
N GLY A 46 3.49 -11.48 1.21
CA GLY A 46 4.83 -12.04 1.02
C GLY A 46 5.79 -11.81 2.19
N GLN A 47 6.90 -12.55 2.20
CA GLN A 47 7.83 -12.64 3.32
C GLN A 47 8.49 -11.29 3.68
N GLN A 48 8.74 -10.43 2.69
CA GLN A 48 9.39 -9.12 2.91
C GLN A 48 8.41 -7.97 3.16
N SER A 49 7.11 -8.25 3.29
CA SER A 49 6.10 -7.19 3.49
C SER A 49 5.94 -6.74 4.95
N GLY A 50 6.64 -7.37 5.89
CA GLY A 50 6.40 -7.21 7.33
C GLY A 50 5.18 -8.00 7.83
N ALA A 51 4.71 -8.99 7.05
CA ALA A 51 3.69 -9.92 7.49
C ALA A 51 4.19 -10.83 8.63
N SER A 52 3.38 -11.01 9.66
CA SER A 52 3.73 -11.82 10.84
C SER A 52 2.93 -13.13 10.95
N GLN A 53 1.84 -13.28 10.20
CA GLN A 53 0.97 -14.45 10.23
C GLN A 53 0.84 -15.08 8.84
N PRO A 54 0.93 -16.42 8.71
CA PRO A 54 0.92 -17.09 7.42
C PRO A 54 -0.48 -17.22 6.81
N HIS A 55 -1.54 -17.15 7.62
CA HIS A 55 -2.93 -17.23 7.17
C HIS A 55 -3.39 -15.86 6.64
N LYS A 56 -4.00 -15.86 5.46
CA LYS A 56 -4.46 -14.68 4.74
C LYS A 56 -5.41 -13.80 5.56
N HIS A 57 -4.99 -12.56 5.80
CA HIS A 57 -5.78 -11.58 6.55
C HIS A 57 -5.56 -10.15 6.06
N ILE A 58 -6.64 -9.35 6.10
CA ILE A 58 -6.68 -7.93 5.74
C ILE A 58 -7.10 -7.13 6.97
N GLN A 59 -6.32 -6.10 7.31
CA GLN A 59 -6.50 -5.32 8.52
C GLN A 59 -7.11 -3.96 8.22
N PHE A 60 -7.75 -3.36 9.22
CA PHE A 60 -8.43 -2.07 9.12
C PHE A 60 -8.05 -1.25 10.33
N MET A 61 -7.67 0.01 10.12
CA MET A 61 -7.31 0.93 11.20
C MET A 61 -7.74 2.35 10.85
N THR A 62 -7.72 3.21 11.86
CA THR A 62 -7.93 4.64 11.69
C THR A 62 -6.60 5.36 11.66
N LEU A 63 -6.49 6.40 10.83
CA LEU A 63 -5.37 7.33 10.89
C LEU A 63 -5.48 8.17 12.17
N PRO A 64 -4.34 8.58 12.76
CA PRO A 64 -4.35 9.53 13.86
C PRO A 64 -5.03 10.85 13.46
N ASN A 65 -5.67 11.51 14.42
CA ASN A 65 -6.31 12.81 14.17
C ASN A 65 -5.28 13.84 13.70
N GLY A 66 -5.61 14.57 12.62
CA GLY A 66 -4.72 15.58 12.04
C GLY A 66 -3.51 15.02 11.28
N TYR A 67 -3.38 13.69 11.17
CA TYR A 67 -2.31 13.07 10.39
C TYR A 67 -2.71 12.97 8.91
N THR A 68 -1.77 13.35 8.04
CA THR A 68 -1.90 13.21 6.58
C THR A 68 -0.85 12.22 6.08
N PRO A 69 -1.25 11.08 5.47
CA PRO A 69 -0.30 10.14 4.90
C PRO A 69 0.56 10.78 3.80
N PRO A 70 1.80 10.30 3.58
CA PRO A 70 2.73 10.89 2.61
C PRO A 70 2.15 11.04 1.19
N VAL A 71 1.36 10.07 0.74
CA VAL A 71 0.80 10.05 -0.63
C VAL A 71 -0.56 10.74 -0.76
N ASP A 72 -1.12 11.27 0.33
CA ASP A 72 -2.49 11.82 0.30
C ASP A 72 -2.56 13.07 -0.59
N SER A 73 -1.50 13.88 -0.62
CA SER A 73 -1.44 15.08 -1.46
C SER A 73 -1.55 14.74 -2.96
N ILE A 74 -0.71 13.81 -3.45
CA ILE A 74 -0.73 13.41 -4.87
C ILE A 74 -2.05 12.75 -5.26
N ALA A 75 -2.64 11.96 -4.36
CA ALA A 75 -3.91 11.28 -4.59
C ALA A 75 -5.07 12.29 -4.69
N ASN A 76 -5.11 13.28 -3.80
CA ASN A 76 -6.17 14.30 -3.78
C ASN A 76 -6.04 15.30 -4.94
N SER A 77 -4.84 15.52 -5.49
CA SER A 77 -4.63 16.43 -6.62
C SER A 77 -4.93 15.82 -8.00
N SER A 78 -5.12 14.51 -8.08
CA SER A 78 -5.40 13.79 -9.33
C SER A 78 -6.91 13.60 -9.52
N PRO A 79 -7.43 13.60 -10.77
CA PRO A 79 -8.72 12.98 -11.05
C PRO A 79 -8.66 11.47 -10.80
N ALA A 80 -9.82 10.81 -10.68
CA ALA A 80 -9.88 9.36 -10.62
C ALA A 80 -9.56 8.73 -11.98
N PHE A 81 -8.76 7.66 -11.99
CA PHE A 81 -8.38 6.95 -13.21
C PHE A 81 -7.84 5.56 -12.87
N ILE A 82 -8.08 4.58 -13.75
CA ILE A 82 -7.42 3.28 -13.68
C ILE A 82 -6.08 3.38 -14.43
N PRO A 83 -4.94 3.09 -13.78
CA PRO A 83 -3.65 3.12 -14.44
C PRO A 83 -3.57 2.18 -15.64
N SER A 84 -2.84 2.63 -16.66
CA SER A 84 -2.61 1.89 -17.91
C SER A 84 -1.29 2.35 -18.54
N ALA A 85 -0.87 1.70 -19.64
CA ALA A 85 0.31 2.14 -20.40
C ALA A 85 0.23 3.60 -20.90
N LYS A 86 -0.97 4.19 -20.99
CA LYS A 86 -1.15 5.61 -21.38
C LYS A 86 -1.07 6.58 -20.20
N GLN A 87 -1.37 6.08 -19.00
CA GLN A 87 -1.42 6.88 -17.79
C GLN A 87 -0.94 6.01 -16.62
N GLU A 88 0.33 6.16 -16.29
CA GLU A 88 0.98 5.44 -15.21
C GLU A 88 0.34 5.73 -13.84
N PRO A 89 0.48 4.82 -12.86
CA PRO A 89 0.14 5.13 -11.49
C PRO A 89 0.85 6.38 -10.98
N LEU A 90 0.18 7.12 -10.09
CA LEU A 90 0.78 8.27 -9.44
C LEU A 90 1.93 7.81 -8.53
N GLN A 91 2.98 8.63 -8.47
CA GLN A 91 4.11 8.47 -7.58
C GLN A 91 4.62 9.85 -7.18
N ASP A 92 4.94 10.02 -5.89
CA ASP A 92 5.53 11.24 -5.36
C ASP A 92 7.05 11.19 -5.56
N SER A 93 7.59 12.11 -6.37
CA SER A 93 9.02 12.19 -6.62
C SER A 93 9.85 12.61 -5.41
N SER A 94 9.23 13.15 -4.35
CA SER A 94 9.95 13.51 -3.13
C SER A 94 10.17 12.34 -2.17
N LEU A 95 9.49 11.20 -2.36
CA LEU A 95 9.65 10.04 -1.49
C LEU A 95 10.76 9.11 -2.02
N PRO A 96 11.61 8.52 -1.18
CA PRO A 96 12.79 7.79 -1.65
C PRO A 96 12.51 6.33 -2.05
N PHE A 97 11.25 5.91 -2.09
CA PHE A 97 10.86 4.54 -2.37
C PHE A 97 9.78 4.45 -3.45
N ALA A 98 9.82 3.40 -4.26
CA ALA A 98 8.78 3.09 -5.23
C ALA A 98 7.45 2.82 -4.53
N HIS A 99 6.42 3.52 -4.99
CA HIS A 99 5.04 3.35 -4.57
C HIS A 99 4.13 3.73 -5.73
N TYR A 100 2.98 3.08 -5.83
CA TYR A 100 2.07 3.25 -6.95
C TYR A 100 0.69 3.54 -6.42
N VAL A 101 0.14 4.69 -6.79
CA VAL A 101 -1.12 5.20 -6.26
C VAL A 101 -2.10 5.42 -7.39
N ALA A 102 -3.35 5.01 -7.18
CA ALA A 102 -4.46 5.32 -8.09
C ALA A 102 -5.60 5.96 -7.32
N ARG A 103 -6.05 7.11 -7.79
CA ARG A 103 -7.17 7.86 -7.23
C ARG A 103 -8.48 7.16 -7.60
N LEU A 104 -9.27 6.82 -6.59
CA LEU A 104 -10.63 6.29 -6.75
C LEU A 104 -11.63 7.44 -6.94
N PRO A 105 -12.78 7.20 -7.60
CA PRO A 105 -13.90 8.14 -7.62
C PRO A 105 -14.41 8.49 -6.21
N ASP A 106 -15.00 9.68 -6.07
CA ASP A 106 -15.60 10.11 -4.81
C ASP A 106 -16.99 9.52 -4.58
N ASP A 107 -17.76 9.32 -5.66
CA ASP A 107 -19.03 8.60 -5.61
C ASP A 107 -18.78 7.10 -5.74
N ILE A 108 -19.31 6.34 -4.77
CA ILE A 108 -19.24 4.88 -4.78
C ILE A 108 -19.98 4.26 -5.98
N ASN A 109 -20.98 4.96 -6.52
CA ASN A 109 -21.75 4.47 -7.66
C ASN A 109 -20.95 4.49 -8.97
N ASP A 110 -19.82 5.21 -9.01
CA ASP A 110 -18.91 5.26 -10.15
C ASP A 110 -17.89 4.11 -10.14
N LEU A 111 -18.02 3.17 -9.19
CA LEU A 111 -17.17 1.99 -9.08
C LEU A 111 -18.02 0.72 -9.12
N ASN A 112 -17.74 -0.16 -10.08
CA ASN A 112 -18.20 -1.54 -10.04
C ASN A 112 -17.11 -2.48 -9.47
N GLU A 113 -17.47 -3.75 -9.27
CA GLU A 113 -16.57 -4.75 -8.67
C GLU A 113 -15.33 -5.06 -9.52
N ASP A 114 -15.47 -4.97 -10.84
CA ASP A 114 -14.39 -5.20 -11.80
C ASP A 114 -13.43 -4.00 -11.81
N ASP A 115 -13.93 -2.77 -11.63
CA ASP A 115 -13.10 -1.57 -11.59
C ASP A 115 -12.07 -1.67 -10.48
N LEU A 116 -12.49 -1.96 -9.25
CA LEU A 116 -11.59 -2.12 -8.10
C LEU A 116 -10.52 -3.19 -8.35
N THR A 117 -10.87 -4.25 -9.06
CA THR A 117 -9.94 -5.30 -9.47
C THR A 117 -8.94 -4.80 -10.52
N MET A 118 -9.37 -3.98 -11.48
CA MET A 118 -8.51 -3.35 -12.48
C MET A 118 -7.56 -2.33 -11.86
N TYR A 119 -8.04 -1.51 -10.91
CA TYR A 119 -7.21 -0.62 -10.10
C TYR A 119 -6.10 -1.40 -9.41
N PHE A 120 -6.45 -2.45 -8.66
CA PHE A 120 -5.45 -3.25 -7.95
C PHE A 120 -4.49 -3.95 -8.91
N SER A 121 -4.99 -4.57 -9.98
CA SER A 121 -4.17 -5.32 -10.95
C SER A 121 -3.13 -4.43 -11.62
N SER A 122 -3.51 -3.22 -12.04
CA SER A 122 -2.60 -2.26 -12.68
C SER A 122 -1.48 -1.79 -11.74
N LEU A 123 -1.82 -1.50 -10.47
CA LEU A 123 -0.84 -1.14 -9.45
C LEU A 123 0.09 -2.31 -9.10
N LEU A 124 -0.47 -3.51 -8.96
CA LEU A 124 0.29 -4.72 -8.67
C LEU A 124 1.26 -5.03 -9.81
N GLN A 125 0.82 -4.94 -11.05
CA GLN A 125 1.66 -5.16 -12.22
C GLN A 125 2.89 -4.25 -12.19
N ARG A 126 2.72 -2.95 -11.96
CA ARG A 126 3.83 -2.00 -11.85
C ARG A 126 4.78 -2.37 -10.70
N ALA A 127 4.24 -2.75 -9.54
CA ALA A 127 5.04 -3.22 -8.41
C ALA A 127 5.85 -4.49 -8.72
N LEU A 128 5.28 -5.44 -9.47
CA LEU A 128 5.96 -6.66 -9.91
C LEU A 128 7.09 -6.36 -10.90
N THR A 129 6.88 -5.42 -11.82
CA THR A 129 7.93 -4.94 -12.74
C THR A 129 9.10 -4.36 -11.94
N THR A 130 8.84 -3.52 -10.94
CA THR A 130 9.90 -2.94 -10.09
C THR A 130 10.66 -4.00 -9.31
N LEU A 131 9.97 -4.98 -8.73
CA LEU A 131 10.61 -6.12 -8.05
C LEU A 131 11.55 -6.87 -9.01
N LYS A 132 11.06 -7.19 -10.21
CA LYS A 132 11.83 -7.91 -11.22
C LYS A 132 13.07 -7.13 -11.68
N GLN A 133 12.93 -5.84 -11.96
CA GLN A 133 14.03 -4.96 -12.39
C GLN A 133 15.11 -4.81 -11.30
N ASN A 134 14.73 -4.91 -10.03
CA ASN A 134 15.65 -4.88 -8.90
C ASN A 134 16.11 -6.29 -8.46
N GLY A 135 15.92 -7.32 -9.29
CA GLY A 135 16.46 -8.67 -9.07
C GLY A 135 15.74 -9.50 -8.03
N HIS A 136 14.53 -9.10 -7.60
CA HIS A 136 13.73 -9.89 -6.66
C HIS A 136 12.98 -11.01 -7.38
N ASN A 137 13.11 -12.23 -6.86
CA ASN A 137 12.47 -13.43 -7.39
C ASN A 137 11.19 -13.84 -6.64
N HIS A 138 10.81 -13.08 -5.61
CA HIS A 138 9.62 -13.32 -4.80
C HIS A 138 8.69 -12.11 -4.83
N ILE A 139 7.39 -12.36 -4.70
CA ILE A 139 6.40 -11.30 -4.60
C ILE A 139 6.35 -10.83 -3.14
N SER A 140 6.69 -9.57 -2.89
CA SER A 140 6.46 -8.94 -1.61
C SER A 140 6.04 -7.49 -1.80
N TYR A 141 4.88 -7.14 -1.25
CA TYR A 141 4.34 -5.79 -1.36
C TYR A 141 3.45 -5.45 -0.17
N ASN A 142 3.30 -4.16 0.08
CA ASN A 142 2.21 -3.63 0.91
C ASN A 142 1.11 -3.08 0.02
N PHE A 143 -0.12 -3.33 0.42
CA PHE A 143 -1.30 -2.73 -0.18
C PHE A 143 -2.03 -1.91 0.88
N CYS A 144 -2.38 -0.68 0.55
CA CYS A 144 -3.20 0.21 1.36
C CYS A 144 -4.41 0.66 0.54
N LEU A 145 -5.59 0.63 1.16
CA LEU A 145 -6.83 1.06 0.55
C LEU A 145 -7.52 2.06 1.45
N THR A 146 -7.90 3.19 0.90
CA THR A 146 -8.80 4.16 1.54
C THR A 146 -10.07 4.29 0.68
N THR A 147 -11.05 5.06 1.14
CA THR A 147 -12.18 5.44 0.26
C THR A 147 -11.81 6.42 -0.85
N LYS A 148 -10.56 6.88 -0.90
CA LYS A 148 -10.08 7.86 -1.87
C LYS A 148 -9.06 7.30 -2.84
N TYR A 149 -8.26 6.32 -2.45
CA TYR A 149 -7.19 5.80 -3.31
C TYR A 149 -6.80 4.38 -2.94
N MET A 150 -6.18 3.70 -3.90
CA MET A 150 -5.39 2.49 -3.68
C MET A 150 -3.90 2.81 -3.77
N MET A 151 -3.11 2.14 -2.95
CA MET A 151 -1.65 2.22 -3.01
C MET A 151 -1.04 0.82 -2.92
N VAL A 152 -0.07 0.53 -3.79
CA VAL A 152 0.80 -0.65 -3.71
C VAL A 152 2.25 -0.20 -3.60
N VAL A 153 2.99 -0.81 -2.67
CA VAL A 153 4.42 -0.54 -2.44
C VAL A 153 5.19 -1.84 -2.56
N PRO A 154 6.04 -2.05 -3.58
CA PRO A 154 6.93 -3.21 -3.64
C PRO A 154 7.94 -3.16 -2.48
N ARG A 155 8.26 -4.31 -1.90
CA ARG A 155 9.06 -4.42 -0.67
C ARG A 155 10.31 -5.27 -0.87
N ALA A 156 11.46 -4.71 -0.50
CA ALA A 156 12.74 -5.41 -0.52
C ALA A 156 13.02 -6.17 0.77
N SER A 157 12.66 -5.60 1.92
CA SER A 157 12.86 -6.21 3.24
C SER A 157 11.69 -5.89 4.17
N GLY A 158 11.30 -6.83 5.03
CA GLY A 158 10.30 -6.59 6.09
C GLY A 158 10.85 -5.82 7.30
N TYR A 159 12.18 -5.72 7.43
CA TYR A 159 12.85 -5.16 8.59
C TYR A 159 13.94 -4.16 8.18
N TYR A 160 14.02 -3.07 8.92
CA TYR A 160 15.13 -2.13 8.86
C TYR A 160 16.17 -2.50 9.92
N LYS A 161 17.42 -2.72 9.48
CA LYS A 161 18.56 -3.12 10.31
C LYS A 161 18.27 -4.33 11.23
N ASP A 162 17.38 -5.24 10.80
CA ASP A 162 16.89 -6.38 11.59
C ASP A 162 16.22 -6.04 12.94
N LEU A 163 15.98 -4.75 13.21
CA LEU A 163 15.46 -4.26 14.50
C LEU A 163 14.02 -3.75 14.39
N LEU A 164 13.74 -2.97 13.34
CA LEU A 164 12.45 -2.31 13.16
C LEU A 164 11.63 -3.01 12.08
N GLY A 165 10.54 -3.66 12.47
CA GLY A 165 9.58 -4.22 11.54
C GLY A 165 8.78 -3.12 10.83
N VAL A 166 8.77 -3.14 9.50
CA VAL A 166 8.03 -2.17 8.67
C VAL A 166 6.99 -2.92 7.84
N ASN A 167 5.73 -2.57 8.01
CA ASN A 167 4.59 -3.12 7.27
C ASN A 167 3.83 -2.00 6.54
N SER A 168 2.63 -2.29 6.06
CA SER A 168 1.77 -1.31 5.38
C SER A 168 1.51 -0.03 6.18
N CYS A 169 1.51 -0.09 7.51
CA CYS A 169 1.37 1.10 8.35
C CYS A 169 2.63 1.97 8.26
N GLY A 170 3.81 1.35 8.28
CA GLY A 170 5.07 2.07 8.17
C GLY A 170 5.23 2.80 6.84
N VAL A 171 4.82 2.19 5.71
CA VAL A 171 4.83 2.89 4.40
C VAL A 171 3.78 4.01 4.32
N MET A 172 2.75 3.98 5.17
CA MET A 172 1.82 5.09 5.42
C MET A 172 2.38 6.14 6.40
N GLY A 173 3.64 5.99 6.84
CA GLY A 173 4.35 6.84 7.79
C GLY A 173 4.02 6.58 9.28
N LEU A 174 3.32 5.49 9.58
CA LEU A 174 2.92 5.10 10.93
C LEU A 174 3.85 4.00 11.48
N PHE A 175 5.01 4.42 12.01
CA PHE A 175 6.00 3.51 12.58
C PHE A 175 5.61 3.01 13.98
N LEU A 176 5.66 1.68 14.17
CA LEU A 176 5.46 1.06 15.48
C LEU A 176 6.80 0.81 16.17
N CYS A 177 7.17 1.70 17.08
CA CYS A 177 8.36 1.53 17.93
C CYS A 177 7.96 0.91 19.27
N LYS A 178 8.47 -0.30 19.57
CA LYS A 178 8.10 -1.06 20.78
C LYS A 178 8.89 -0.64 22.04
N ASN A 179 9.95 0.12 21.87
CA ASN A 179 10.83 0.60 22.94
C ASN A 179 11.47 1.94 22.52
N GLN A 180 12.16 2.59 23.47
CA GLN A 180 12.81 3.88 23.23
C GLN A 180 13.94 3.79 22.20
N GLU A 181 14.69 2.68 22.17
CA GLU A 181 15.78 2.47 21.21
C GLU A 181 15.29 2.55 19.76
N LEU A 182 14.13 1.95 19.45
CA LEU A 182 13.53 2.04 18.12
C LEU A 182 13.00 3.44 17.81
N VAL A 183 12.51 4.18 18.81
CA VAL A 183 12.13 5.60 18.63
C VAL A 183 13.35 6.43 18.26
N ASP A 184 14.44 6.24 18.98
CA ASP A 184 15.69 6.98 18.76
C ASP A 184 16.31 6.62 17.42
N LEU A 185 16.23 5.35 17.01
CA LEU A 185 16.63 4.88 15.68
C LEU A 185 15.88 5.61 14.55
N VAL A 186 14.54 5.66 14.61
CA VAL A 186 13.73 6.33 13.58
C VAL A 186 13.98 7.84 13.58
N LYS A 187 14.17 8.47 14.75
CA LYS A 187 14.49 9.91 14.84
C LYS A 187 15.88 10.24 14.30
N HIS A 188 16.86 9.38 14.56
CA HIS A 188 18.24 9.57 14.14
C HIS A 188 18.40 9.37 12.63
N ASP A 189 17.92 8.25 12.11
CA ASP A 189 18.09 7.90 10.69
C ASP A 189 17.06 8.60 9.80
N GLY A 190 15.88 8.92 10.34
CA GLY A 190 14.79 9.54 9.61
C GLY A 190 13.87 8.51 8.92
N PRO A 191 12.55 8.79 8.86
CA PRO A 191 11.57 7.86 8.29
C PRO A 191 11.82 7.58 6.80
N GLU A 192 12.29 8.57 6.06
CA GLU A 192 12.61 8.43 4.63
C GLU A 192 13.75 7.43 4.39
N THR A 193 14.83 7.52 5.16
CA THR A 193 15.95 6.56 5.09
C THR A 193 15.51 5.15 5.46
N VAL A 194 14.66 5.02 6.48
CA VAL A 194 14.07 3.71 6.84
C VAL A 194 13.26 3.15 5.66
N LEU A 195 12.36 3.95 5.05
CA LEU A 195 11.51 3.51 3.94
C LEU A 195 12.31 3.19 2.67
N ALA A 196 13.33 3.99 2.35
CA ALA A 196 14.24 3.74 1.24
C ALA A 196 14.93 2.37 1.38
N SER A 197 15.33 2.01 2.60
CA SER A 197 16.04 0.76 2.87
C SER A 197 15.16 -0.49 2.82
N VAL A 198 13.85 -0.37 3.10
CA VAL A 198 12.92 -1.52 3.14
C VAL A 198 12.02 -1.60 1.92
N GLY A 199 11.96 -0.53 1.12
CA GLY A 199 11.32 -0.48 -0.19
C GLY A 199 12.31 -0.72 -1.33
N LEU A 200 11.90 -0.35 -2.53
CA LEU A 200 12.77 -0.27 -3.73
C LEU A 200 12.95 1.19 -4.13
N PRO A 201 13.99 1.56 -4.91
CA PRO A 201 14.20 2.93 -5.35
C PRO A 201 12.95 3.50 -6.06
N ASN A 202 12.64 4.78 -5.82
CA ASN A 202 11.58 5.50 -6.52
C ASN A 202 11.85 5.53 -8.04
N THR A 203 10.82 5.33 -8.85
CA THR A 203 10.89 5.21 -10.32
C THR A 203 10.16 6.36 -11.03
N SER A 204 9.94 7.48 -10.33
CA SER A 204 9.12 8.58 -10.84
C SER A 204 9.85 9.26 -11.99
N GLY A 205 9.13 9.47 -13.09
CA GLY A 205 9.72 9.98 -14.32
C GLY A 205 10.50 8.95 -15.14
N GLU A 206 10.65 7.70 -14.68
CA GLU A 206 11.17 6.62 -15.51
C GLU A 206 10.05 6.06 -16.40
N PRO A 207 10.15 6.18 -17.74
CA PRO A 207 9.15 5.62 -18.64
C PRO A 207 9.15 4.09 -18.52
N THR A 208 7.97 3.48 -18.49
CA THR A 208 7.84 2.05 -18.70
C THR A 208 8.15 1.77 -20.17
N ASP A 209 9.20 1.03 -20.46
CA ASP A 209 9.39 0.55 -21.82
C ASP A 209 8.25 -0.43 -22.18
N GLU A 210 7.91 -0.52 -23.47
CA GLU A 210 6.81 -1.37 -23.96
C GLU A 210 7.04 -2.87 -23.68
N TYR A 211 8.24 -3.25 -23.21
CA TYR A 211 8.61 -4.61 -22.83
C TYR A 211 8.34 -4.92 -21.34
N HIS A 212 7.87 -3.94 -20.57
CA HIS A 212 7.65 -4.02 -19.13
C HIS A 212 6.20 -3.76 -18.70
N TYR A 213 5.28 -3.65 -19.66
CA TYR A 213 3.82 -3.63 -19.49
C TYR A 213 3.14 -4.90 -20.04
#